data_AF-A0A972C230-F1
#
_entry.id   AF-A0A972C230-F1
#
_cell.length_a   1.000
_cell.length_b   1.000
_cell.length_c   1.000
_cell.angle_alpha   90.00
_cell.angle_beta   90.00
_cell.angle_gamma   90.00
#
_symmetry.space_group_name_H-M   'P 1'
#
loop_
_entity.id
_entity.type
_entity.pdbx_description
1 polymer ?
#
loop_
_entity_poly.entity_id
_entity_poly.type
_entity_poly.pdbx_seq_one_letter_code
_entity_poly.pdbx_strand_id
1 'polypeptide(L)'
;MSKQARSNQALGLLLMLIGAFFLALNLGWLSLNQAGIWPFFIIAPGLFLIVLAVSTSAKNSILPGVILTGVGIFFLLRQWGLLPWSMDLLWPVFPGIVGLAFLATYRVAGRDKGLLVPAFFLLTIALVFLAINFHWLNRRYLEFWPVLLILAGVYLLIPR
;
A
#
# COMPACT_ATOMS: atom_id res chain seq x y z
N MET A 1 3.22 -15.91 26.57
CA MET A 1 2.53 -14.62 26.81
C MET A 1 1.04 -14.86 26.77
N SER A 2 0.32 -14.61 27.87
CA SER A 2 -1.10 -14.93 28.00
C SER A 2 -1.94 -14.09 27.03
N LYS A 3 -3.04 -14.68 26.54
CA LYS A 3 -3.98 -14.06 25.58
C LYS A 3 -4.46 -12.67 26.01
N GLN A 4 -4.56 -12.43 27.33
CA GLN A 4 -4.91 -11.14 27.95
C GLN A 4 -3.85 -10.04 27.75
N ALA A 5 -2.55 -10.38 27.80
CA ALA A 5 -1.48 -9.39 27.66
C ALA A 5 -1.43 -8.76 26.24
N ARG A 6 -1.70 -9.56 25.20
CA ARG A 6 -1.78 -9.05 23.81
C ARG A 6 -2.99 -8.14 23.59
N SER A 7 -4.12 -8.43 24.22
CA SER A 7 -5.34 -7.62 24.14
C SER A 7 -5.13 -6.22 24.74
N ASN A 8 -4.48 -6.14 25.90
CA ASN A 8 -4.17 -4.85 26.53
C ASN A 8 -3.14 -4.04 25.74
N GLN A 9 -2.18 -4.71 25.07
CA GLN A 9 -1.23 -4.04 24.18
C GLN A 9 -1.91 -3.48 22.93
N ALA A 10 -2.85 -4.20 22.34
CA ALA A 10 -3.66 -3.74 21.22
C ALA A 10 -4.47 -2.49 21.57
N LEU A 11 -5.14 -2.53 22.71
CA LEU A 11 -5.92 -1.43 23.24
C LEU A 11 -5.03 -0.23 23.55
N GLY A 12 -3.89 -0.44 24.21
CA GLY A 12 -2.92 0.63 24.47
C GLY A 12 -2.41 1.29 23.18
N LEU A 13 -2.10 0.50 22.15
CA LEU A 13 -1.68 1.03 20.85
C LEU A 13 -2.78 1.83 20.15
N LEU A 14 -4.03 1.34 20.21
CA LEU A 14 -5.18 2.04 19.67
C LEU A 14 -5.42 3.37 20.39
N LEU A 15 -5.36 3.39 21.73
CA LEU A 15 -5.47 4.60 22.53
C LEU A 15 -4.35 5.60 22.21
N MET A 16 -3.12 5.12 22.00
CA MET A 16 -2.01 5.98 21.58
C MET A 16 -2.26 6.61 20.21
N LEU A 17 -2.79 5.86 19.24
CA LEU A 17 -3.11 6.36 17.90
C LEU A 17 -4.24 7.40 17.94
N ILE A 18 -5.30 7.13 18.71
CA ILE A 18 -6.41 8.07 18.90
C ILE A 18 -5.91 9.34 19.61
N GLY A 19 -5.11 9.20 20.67
CA GLY A 19 -4.54 10.33 21.39
C GLY A 19 -3.63 11.19 20.51
N ALA A 20 -2.77 10.56 19.69
CA ALA A 20 -1.93 11.26 18.73
C ALA A 20 -2.75 12.03 17.67
N PHE A 21 -3.87 11.47 17.22
CA PHE A 21 -4.79 12.14 16.30
C PHE A 21 -5.41 13.41 16.93
N PHE A 22 -5.94 13.30 18.16
CA PHE A 22 -6.51 14.44 18.89
C PHE A 22 -5.47 15.50 19.23
N LEU A 23 -4.23 15.08 19.52
CA LEU A 23 -3.12 15.99 19.77
C LEU A 23 -2.74 16.78 18.50
N ALA A 24 -2.68 16.11 17.35
CA ALA A 24 -2.42 16.76 16.06
C ALA A 24 -3.52 17.77 15.66
N LEU A 25 -4.79 17.51 16.03
CA LEU A 25 -5.89 18.47 15.88
C LEU A 25 -5.69 19.71 16.77
N ASN A 26 -5.33 19.52 18.04
CA ASN A 26 -5.13 20.64 18.97
C ASN A 26 -3.88 21.49 18.64
N LEU A 27 -2.83 20.88 18.10
CA LEU A 27 -1.61 21.59 17.68
C LEU A 27 -1.80 22.47 16.44
N GLY A 28 -2.97 22.44 15.80
CA GLY A 28 -3.23 23.17 14.56
C GLY A 28 -2.44 22.65 13.35
N TRP A 29 -1.73 21.53 13.49
CA TRP A 29 -1.13 20.80 12.37
C TRP A 29 -2.19 20.26 11.42
N LEU A 30 -3.38 19.99 11.95
CA LEU A 30 -4.56 19.62 11.21
C LEU A 30 -5.54 20.79 11.25
N SER A 31 -5.68 21.48 10.14
CA SER A 31 -6.75 22.47 9.98
C SER A 31 -8.09 21.73 9.85
N LEU A 32 -9.09 22.15 10.64
CA LEU A 32 -10.48 21.65 10.59
C LEU A 32 -11.22 22.08 9.31
N ASN A 33 -10.50 22.33 8.22
CA ASN A 33 -11.14 22.55 6.94
C ASN A 33 -11.73 21.20 6.50
N GLN A 34 -12.99 21.17 6.04
CA GLN A 34 -13.69 19.91 5.69
C GLN A 34 -12.87 19.00 4.74
N ALA A 35 -12.02 19.58 3.90
CA ALA A 35 -11.13 18.86 2.99
C ALA A 35 -9.92 18.19 3.66
N GLY A 36 -9.51 18.59 4.87
CA GLY A 36 -8.32 18.08 5.57
C GLY A 36 -8.55 16.78 6.34
N ILE A 37 -9.79 16.53 6.77
CA ILE A 37 -10.11 15.50 7.77
C ILE A 37 -10.45 14.15 7.12
N TRP A 38 -10.98 14.16 5.89
CA TRP A 38 -11.52 12.95 5.28
C TRP A 38 -10.55 11.75 5.16
N PRO A 39 -9.23 11.92 4.91
CA PRO A 39 -8.32 10.78 4.84
C PRO A 39 -8.22 10.03 6.17
N PHE A 40 -8.41 10.72 7.30
CA PHE A 40 -8.39 10.11 8.62
C PHE A 40 -9.54 9.13 8.85
N PHE A 41 -10.72 9.36 8.25
CA PHE A 41 -11.82 8.39 8.29
C PHE A 41 -11.49 7.09 7.53
N ILE A 42 -10.53 7.12 6.62
CA ILE A 42 -10.02 5.93 5.91
C ILE A 42 -8.87 5.28 6.70
N ILE A 43 -7.95 6.10 7.23
CA ILE A 43 -6.79 5.61 8.00
C ILE A 43 -7.24 4.92 9.30
N ALA A 44 -8.23 5.48 10.01
CA ALA A 44 -8.69 4.96 11.30
C ALA A 44 -9.15 3.49 11.25
N PRO A 45 -10.09 3.08 10.38
CA PRO A 45 -10.47 1.67 10.24
C PRO A 45 -9.32 0.82 9.69
N GLY A 46 -8.45 1.37 8.82
CA GLY A 46 -7.28 0.65 8.33
C GLY A 46 -6.30 0.28 9.46
N LEU A 47 -5.93 1.25 10.30
CA LEU A 47 -5.07 1.05 11.45
C LEU A 47 -5.73 0.09 12.46
N PHE A 48 -7.03 0.24 12.71
CA PHE A 48 -7.76 -0.68 13.56
C PHE A 48 -7.64 -2.13 13.08
N LEU A 49 -7.80 -2.39 11.79
CA LEU A 49 -7.64 -3.72 11.20
C LEU A 49 -6.21 -4.25 11.29
N ILE A 50 -5.20 -3.39 11.11
CA ILE A 50 -3.79 -3.78 11.28
C ILE A 50 -3.52 -4.18 12.74
N VAL A 51 -3.95 -3.35 13.69
CA VAL A 51 -3.78 -3.63 15.13
C VAL A 51 -4.53 -4.91 15.50
N LEU A 52 -5.75 -5.10 14.99
CA LEU A 52 -6.52 -6.32 15.19
C LEU A 52 -5.78 -7.54 14.62
N ALA A 53 -5.24 -7.45 13.41
CA ALA A 53 -4.55 -8.57 12.76
C ALA A 53 -3.23 -8.96 13.45
N VAL A 54 -2.54 -8.00 14.06
CA VAL A 54 -1.30 -8.24 14.83
C VAL A 54 -1.60 -8.76 16.23
N SER A 55 -2.65 -8.24 16.86
CA SER A 55 -2.97 -8.52 18.25
C SER A 55 -3.81 -9.78 18.44
N THR A 56 -4.64 -10.10 17.44
CA THR A 56 -5.45 -11.32 17.39
C THR A 56 -4.87 -12.29 16.36
N SER A 57 -5.30 -13.55 16.38
CA SER A 57 -4.95 -14.51 15.33
C SER A 57 -5.68 -14.26 13.99
N ALA A 58 -6.39 -13.13 13.84
CA ALA A 58 -7.15 -12.75 12.63
C ALA A 58 -6.22 -12.22 11.52
N LYS A 59 -5.35 -13.10 11.03
CA LYS A 59 -4.34 -12.80 10.01
C LYS A 59 -4.90 -12.26 8.69
N ASN A 60 -6.14 -12.62 8.37
CA ASN A 60 -6.83 -12.19 7.14
C ASN A 60 -7.17 -10.69 7.13
N SER A 61 -7.21 -10.04 8.31
CA SER A 61 -7.55 -8.62 8.43
C SER A 61 -6.39 -7.68 8.07
N ILE A 62 -5.15 -8.18 7.93
CA ILE A 62 -4.01 -7.32 7.64
C ILE A 62 -4.01 -6.77 6.21
N LEU A 63 -4.46 -7.57 5.24
CA LEU A 63 -4.54 -7.15 3.84
C LEU A 63 -5.45 -5.92 3.67
N PRO A 64 -6.73 -5.96 4.07
CA PRO A 64 -7.60 -4.78 3.98
C PRO A 64 -7.12 -3.63 4.89
N GLY A 65 -6.51 -3.94 6.04
CA GLY A 65 -5.94 -2.93 6.92
C GLY A 65 -4.83 -2.11 6.28
N VAL A 66 -3.84 -2.78 5.67
CA VAL A 66 -2.72 -2.12 4.98
C VAL A 66 -3.18 -1.36 3.74
N ILE A 67 -4.16 -1.89 3.00
CA ILE A 67 -4.74 -1.19 1.85
C ILE A 67 -5.41 0.11 2.31
N LEU A 68 -6.31 0.05 3.29
CA LEU A 68 -7.02 1.22 3.80
C LEU A 68 -6.05 2.27 4.37
N THR A 69 -5.09 1.84 5.18
CA THR A 69 -4.07 2.74 5.73
C THR A 69 -3.21 3.34 4.62
N GLY A 70 -2.76 2.55 3.65
CA GLY A 70 -1.94 3.04 2.53
C GLY A 70 -2.68 4.06 1.65
N VAL A 71 -3.94 3.78 1.31
CA VAL A 71 -4.80 4.70 0.55
C VAL A 71 -5.05 5.98 1.34
N GLY A 72 -5.37 5.86 2.63
CA GLY A 72 -5.59 7.00 3.49
C GLY A 72 -4.34 7.89 3.64
N ILE A 73 -3.16 7.28 3.83
CA ILE A 73 -1.88 8.01 3.87
C ILE A 73 -1.62 8.71 2.53
N PHE A 74 -1.85 8.04 1.40
CA PHE A 74 -1.65 8.65 0.08
C PHE A 74 -2.49 9.92 -0.11
N PHE A 75 -3.76 9.88 0.25
CA PHE A 75 -4.62 11.05 0.19
C PHE A 75 -4.26 12.13 1.20
N LEU A 76 -3.80 11.75 2.40
CA LEU A 76 -3.29 12.69 3.40
C LEU A 76 -2.06 13.45 2.87
N LEU A 77 -1.09 12.73 2.30
CA LEU A 77 0.11 13.33 1.70
C LEU A 77 -0.23 14.28 0.54
N ARG A 78 -1.26 13.94 -0.24
CA ARG A 78 -1.76 14.80 -1.32
C ARG A 78 -2.39 16.07 -0.77
N GLN A 79 -3.20 15.95 0.27
CA GLN A 79 -3.85 17.08 0.93
C GLN A 79 -2.84 18.06 1.55
N TRP A 80 -1.72 17.55 2.06
CA TRP A 80 -0.60 18.37 2.56
C TRP A 80 0.29 18.97 1.47
N GLY A 81 -0.02 18.72 0.19
CA GLY A 81 0.77 19.24 -0.93
C GLY A 81 2.13 18.57 -1.11
N LEU A 82 2.42 17.48 -0.39
CA LEU A 82 3.66 16.71 -0.54
C LEU A 82 3.69 15.91 -1.84
N LEU A 83 2.51 15.67 -2.43
CA LEU A 83 2.33 15.02 -3.74
C LEU A 83 1.68 16.02 -4.71
N PRO A 84 2.45 16.97 -5.28
CA PRO A 84 1.90 18.00 -6.17
C PRO A 84 1.53 17.49 -7.56
N TRP A 85 1.77 16.20 -7.85
CA TRP A 85 1.53 15.61 -9.17
C TRP A 85 0.05 15.29 -9.45
N SER A 86 -0.31 15.28 -10.73
CA SER A 86 -1.66 14.92 -11.18
C SER A 86 -1.97 13.47 -10.86
N MET A 87 -3.27 13.14 -10.81
CA MET A 87 -3.68 11.79 -10.44
C MET A 87 -3.38 10.78 -11.56
N ASP A 88 -3.31 11.26 -12.80
CA ASP A 88 -2.90 10.49 -13.97
C ASP A 88 -1.43 10.03 -13.90
N LEU A 89 -0.60 10.74 -13.13
CA LEU A 89 0.79 10.35 -12.89
C LEU A 89 0.91 9.37 -11.71
N LEU A 90 0.09 9.57 -10.67
CA LEU A 90 0.20 8.87 -9.39
C LEU A 90 -0.67 7.63 -9.26
N TRP A 91 -1.60 7.35 -10.18
CA TRP A 91 -2.44 6.15 -10.11
C TRP A 91 -1.67 4.82 -9.94
N PRO A 92 -0.42 4.63 -10.45
CA PRO A 92 0.32 3.39 -10.23
C PRO A 92 0.68 3.14 -8.76
N VAL A 93 0.54 4.15 -7.89
CA VAL A 93 0.71 3.99 -6.45
C VAL A 93 -0.34 3.05 -5.86
N PHE A 94 -1.56 2.99 -6.41
CA PHE A 94 -2.62 2.08 -5.91
C PHE A 94 -2.27 0.60 -6.03
N PRO A 95 -1.88 0.06 -7.20
CA PRO A 95 -1.39 -1.32 -7.27
C PRO A 95 -0.13 -1.52 -6.43
N GLY A 96 0.70 -0.49 -6.26
CA GLY A 96 1.85 -0.51 -5.34
C GLY A 96 1.44 -0.72 -3.88
N ILE A 97 0.41 0.00 -3.40
CA ILE A 97 -0.17 -0.16 -2.06
C ILE A 97 -0.69 -1.59 -1.88
N VAL A 98 -1.36 -2.15 -2.88
CA VAL A 98 -1.84 -3.54 -2.82
C VAL A 98 -0.67 -4.53 -2.78
N GLY A 99 0.39 -4.30 -3.56
CA GLY A 99 1.62 -5.09 -3.52
C GLY A 99 2.30 -5.05 -2.15
N LEU A 100 2.37 -3.88 -1.52
CA LEU A 100 2.85 -3.71 -0.15
C LEU A 100 1.95 -4.43 0.86
N ALA A 101 0.63 -4.41 0.66
CA ALA A 101 -0.30 -5.13 1.51
C ALA A 101 -0.08 -6.65 1.48
N PHE A 102 0.18 -7.23 0.31
CA PHE A 102 0.56 -8.64 0.19
C PHE A 102 1.89 -8.94 0.90
N LEU A 103 2.89 -8.05 0.77
CA LEU A 103 4.18 -8.21 1.45
C LEU A 103 4.05 -8.12 2.98
N ALA A 104 3.24 -7.18 3.47
CA ALA A 104 2.91 -7.05 4.89
C ALA A 104 2.16 -8.29 5.40
N THR A 105 1.23 -8.82 4.59
CA THR A 105 0.50 -10.05 4.89
C THR A 105 1.43 -11.25 5.00
N TYR A 106 2.37 -11.41 4.07
CA TYR A 106 3.40 -12.45 4.13
C TYR A 106 4.24 -12.40 5.43
N ARG A 107 4.53 -11.20 5.93
CA ARG A 107 5.29 -11.03 7.18
C ARG A 107 4.49 -11.43 8.43
N VAL A 108 3.19 -11.16 8.47
CA VAL A 108 2.36 -11.33 9.69
C VAL A 108 1.51 -12.61 9.66
N ALA A 109 0.92 -12.95 8.52
CA ALA A 109 0.02 -14.09 8.38
C ALA A 109 0.74 -15.45 8.29
N GLY A 110 1.99 -15.47 7.84
CA GLY A 110 2.74 -16.69 7.61
C GLY A 110 3.42 -16.63 6.25
N ARG A 111 4.58 -17.29 6.16
CA ARG A 111 5.48 -17.22 5.00
C ARG A 111 4.98 -18.05 3.82
N ASP A 112 3.72 -17.90 3.45
CA ASP A 112 3.18 -18.51 2.24
C ASP A 112 3.83 -17.82 1.05
N LYS A 113 4.80 -18.50 0.45
CA LYS A 113 5.55 -18.01 -0.72
C LYS A 113 4.62 -17.64 -1.87
N GLY A 114 3.41 -18.21 -1.91
CA GLY A 114 2.36 -17.87 -2.86
C GLY A 114 1.93 -16.40 -2.82
N LEU A 115 2.11 -15.68 -1.70
CA LEU A 115 1.80 -14.25 -1.59
C LEU A 115 2.92 -13.34 -2.16
N LEU A 116 4.15 -13.86 -2.28
CA LEU A 116 5.27 -13.09 -2.82
C LEU A 116 5.15 -12.87 -4.31
N VAL A 117 4.57 -13.84 -5.03
CA VAL A 117 4.34 -13.75 -6.47
C VAL A 117 3.45 -12.55 -6.82
N PRO A 118 2.22 -12.42 -6.30
CA PRO A 118 1.37 -11.26 -6.57
C PRO A 118 1.98 -9.96 -6.03
N ALA A 119 2.65 -9.98 -4.86
CA ALA A 119 3.35 -8.80 -4.35
C ALA A 119 4.41 -8.31 -5.34
N PHE A 120 5.25 -9.20 -5.85
CA PHE A 120 6.30 -8.86 -6.80
C PHE A 120 5.73 -8.32 -8.11
N PHE A 121 4.73 -8.98 -8.68
CA PHE A 121 4.09 -8.51 -9.91
C PHE A 121 3.47 -7.12 -9.72
N LEU A 122 2.70 -6.90 -8.65
CA LEU A 122 2.04 -5.62 -8.38
C LEU A 122 3.03 -4.49 -8.12
N LEU A 123 4.09 -4.74 -7.36
CA LEU A 123 5.14 -3.75 -7.12
C LEU A 123 5.91 -3.43 -8.40
N THR A 124 6.18 -4.44 -9.22
CA THR A 124 6.86 -4.25 -10.51
C THR A 124 5.98 -3.44 -11.45
N ILE A 125 4.69 -3.76 -11.57
CA ILE A 125 3.72 -3.00 -12.37
C ILE A 125 3.66 -1.56 -11.88
N ALA A 126 3.50 -1.35 -10.57
CA ALA A 126 3.47 -0.02 -9.97
C ALA A 126 4.73 0.79 -10.33
N LEU A 127 5.91 0.20 -10.18
CA LEU A 127 7.19 0.86 -10.46
C LEU A 127 7.35 1.17 -11.95
N VAL A 128 7.04 0.23 -12.84
CA VAL A 128 7.14 0.40 -14.30
C VAL A 128 6.21 1.50 -14.77
N PHE A 129 4.95 1.47 -14.36
CA PHE A 129 3.98 2.50 -14.76
C PHE A 129 4.30 3.87 -14.17
N LEU A 130 4.83 3.93 -12.94
CA LEU A 130 5.33 5.17 -12.37
C LEU A 130 6.51 5.71 -13.20
N ALA A 131 7.49 4.86 -13.56
CA ALA A 131 8.62 5.26 -14.39
C ALA A 131 8.20 5.76 -15.78
N ILE A 132 7.15 5.17 -16.37
CA ILE A 132 6.57 5.64 -17.64
C ILE A 132 5.91 7.01 -17.48
N ASN A 133 5.10 7.17 -16.43
CA ASN A 133 4.36 8.39 -16.15
C ASN A 133 5.31 9.58 -15.92
N PHE A 134 6.39 9.37 -15.19
CA PHE A 134 7.42 10.39 -14.92
C PHE A 134 8.45 10.55 -16.05
N HIS A 135 8.23 9.91 -17.21
CA HIS A 135 9.14 9.92 -18.36
C HIS A 135 10.56 9.41 -18.05
N TRP A 136 10.76 8.68 -16.95
CA TRP A 136 12.03 8.03 -16.63
C TRP A 136 12.32 6.86 -17.58
N LEU A 137 11.25 6.23 -18.07
CA LEU A 137 11.30 5.25 -19.15
C LEU A 137 10.77 5.89 -20.43
N ASN A 138 11.62 5.99 -21.46
CA ASN A 138 11.16 6.47 -22.76
C ASN A 138 10.16 5.46 -23.34
N ARG A 139 8.93 5.89 -23.64
CA ARG A 139 7.86 5.02 -24.18
C ARG A 139 8.30 4.25 -25.42
N ARG A 140 9.26 4.81 -26.17
CA ARG A 140 9.88 4.18 -27.33
C ARG A 140 10.53 2.84 -27.03
N TYR A 141 11.08 2.62 -25.83
CA TYR A 141 11.63 1.31 -25.44
C TYR A 141 10.54 0.27 -25.19
N LEU A 142 9.36 0.71 -24.74
CA LEU A 142 8.22 -0.18 -24.51
C LEU A 142 7.58 -0.60 -25.82
N GLU A 143 7.62 0.21 -26.87
CA GLU A 143 7.14 -0.18 -28.22
C GLU A 143 7.85 -1.42 -28.78
N PHE A 144 9.06 -1.75 -28.29
CA PHE A 144 9.82 -2.94 -28.69
C PHE A 144 9.46 -4.21 -27.90
N TRP A 145 8.52 -4.16 -26.95
CA TRP A 145 8.04 -5.35 -26.24
C TRP A 145 7.58 -6.51 -27.18
N PRO A 146 6.98 -6.28 -28.37
CA PRO A 146 6.61 -7.35 -29.28
C PRO A 146 7.82 -8.08 -29.88
N VAL A 147 8.98 -7.42 -29.95
CA VAL A 147 10.23 -8.05 -30.45
C VAL A 147 10.64 -9.20 -29.53
N LEU A 148 10.48 -9.06 -28.20
CA LEU A 148 10.75 -10.14 -27.25
C LEU A 148 9.81 -11.33 -27.45
N LEU A 149 8.52 -11.08 -27.75
CA LEU A 149 7.57 -12.15 -28.09
C LEU A 149 7.94 -12.85 -29.40
N ILE A 150 8.37 -12.09 -30.41
CA ILE A 150 8.82 -12.64 -31.69
C ILE A 150 10.06 -13.52 -31.45
N LEU A 151 11.06 -13.04 -30.71
CA LEU A 151 12.27 -13.80 -30.40
C LEU A 151 11.97 -15.05 -29.58
N ALA A 152 11.08 -14.96 -28.59
CA ALA A 152 10.63 -16.12 -27.81
C ALA A 152 9.89 -17.14 -28.68
N GLY A 153 9.03 -16.67 -29.59
CA GLY A 153 8.34 -17.51 -30.57
C GLY A 153 9.32 -18.21 -31.51
N VAL A 154 10.31 -17.50 -32.04
CA VAL A 154 11.38 -18.07 -32.88
C VAL A 154 12.18 -19.11 -32.09
N TYR A 155 12.56 -18.81 -30.84
CA TYR A 155 13.29 -19.75 -29.99
C TYR A 155 12.50 -21.05 -29.73
N LEU A 156 11.18 -20.97 -29.54
CA LEU A 156 10.31 -22.14 -29.36
C LEU A 156 10.12 -22.97 -30.63
N LEU A 157 10.24 -22.35 -31.81
CA LEU A 157 10.12 -23.02 -33.10
C LEU A 157 11.36 -23.82 -33.49
N ILE A 158 12.50 -23.57 -32.85
CA ILE A 158 13.72 -24.35 -33.06
C ILE A 158 13.51 -25.71 -32.37
N PRO A 159 13.38 -26.82 -33.14
CA PRO A 159 13.30 -28.15 -32.56
C PRO A 159 14.63 -28.43 -31.85
N ARG A 160 14.57 -28.99 -30.63
CA ARG A 160 15.77 -29.43 -29.91
C ARG A 160 16.38 -30.67 -30.54
#